data_AF-A0A940ASH3-F1
#
_entry.id   AF-A0A940ASH3-F1
#
_cell.length_a   1.000
_cell.length_b   1.000
_cell.length_c   1.000
_cell.angle_alpha   90.00
_cell.angle_beta   90.00
_cell.angle_gamma   90.00
#
_symmetry.space_group_name_H-M   'P 1'
#
loop_
_entity.id
_entity.type
_entity.pdbx_description
1 polymer ?
#
loop_
_entity_poly.entity_id
_entity_poly.type
_entity_poly.pdbx_seq_one_letter_code
_entity_poly.pdbx_strand_id
1 'polypeptide(L)'
;LKEIWTVYSFGCLPGPDGFARPDILKIIMYEGRTKHAMRGGVREASAGVYRGGSFKMDEALQQGPAVFRDYAEKLWRRWRLVRGASG
;
A
#
# COMPACT_ATOMS: atom_id res chain seq x y z
N LEU A 1 -14.30 -21.53 0.96
CA LEU A 1 -13.62 -20.39 0.32
C LEU A 1 -12.62 -19.84 1.34
N LYS A 2 -11.33 -19.73 0.98
CA LYS A 2 -10.29 -19.19 1.87
C LYS A 2 -9.92 -17.82 1.31
N GLU A 3 -10.12 -16.78 2.12
CA GLU A 3 -9.70 -15.41 1.83
C GLU A 3 -8.30 -15.21 2.41
N ILE A 4 -7.39 -14.63 1.63
CA ILE A 4 -6.04 -14.31 2.11
C ILE A 4 -5.72 -12.86 1.76
N TRP A 5 -5.43 -12.06 2.78
CA TRP A 5 -4.96 -10.68 2.64
C TRP A 5 -3.46 -10.61 2.93
N THR A 6 -2.68 -10.15 1.95
CA THR A 6 -1.24 -9.97 2.07
C THR A 6 -0.91 -8.51 1.83
N VAL A 7 -0.32 -7.87 2.84
CA VAL A 7 0.23 -6.52 2.72
C VAL A 7 1.74 -6.60 2.54
N TYR A 8 2.25 -5.82 1.60
CA TYR A 8 3.66 -5.81 1.26
C TYR A 8 4.09 -4.37 1.01
N SER A 9 5.03 -3.90 1.81
CA SER A 9 5.66 -2.59 1.67
C SER A 9 7.06 -2.78 1.09
N PHE A 10 7.34 -2.16 -0.05
CA PHE A 10 8.70 -1.99 -0.54
C PHE A 10 9.24 -0.68 0.03
N GLY A 11 10.13 -0.80 1.01
CA GLY A 11 10.93 0.33 1.47
C GLY A 11 12.04 0.65 0.47
N CYS A 12 12.61 1.86 0.54
CA CYS A 12 13.73 2.32 -0.29
C CYS A 12 14.85 1.27 -0.42
N LEU A 13 14.79 0.50 -1.51
CA LEU A 13 15.92 -0.19 -2.10
C LEU A 13 16.54 0.78 -3.11
N PRO A 14 17.88 0.84 -3.25
CA PRO A 14 18.51 1.67 -4.26
C PRO A 14 17.92 1.32 -5.63
N GLY A 15 17.36 2.32 -6.32
CA GLY A 15 16.91 2.16 -7.68
C GLY A 15 18.08 1.92 -8.64
N PRO A 16 17.82 1.46 -9.88
CA PRO A 16 18.88 1.30 -10.89
C PRO A 16 19.58 2.62 -11.24
N ASP A 17 18.96 3.75 -10.87
CA ASP A 17 19.44 5.13 -10.99
C ASP A 17 20.19 5.62 -9.72
N GLY A 18 20.37 4.76 -8.71
CA GLY A 18 21.03 5.11 -7.44
C GLY A 18 20.18 5.95 -6.50
N PHE A 19 18.96 6.32 -6.91
CA PHE A 19 18.03 7.08 -6.08
C PHE A 19 17.08 6.15 -5.33
N ALA A 20 16.86 6.47 -4.06
CA ALA A 20 15.81 5.85 -3.26
C ALA A 20 14.45 6.22 -3.86
N ARG A 21 13.72 5.24 -4.40
CA ARG A 21 12.35 5.46 -4.89
C ARG A 21 11.40 5.57 -3.70
N PRO A 22 10.40 6.48 -3.73
CA PRO A 22 9.43 6.61 -2.65
C PRO A 22 8.82 5.26 -2.35
N ASP A 23 8.78 4.91 -1.06
CA ASP A 23 8.41 3.58 -0.61
C ASP A 23 7.07 3.17 -1.26
N ILE A 24 7.05 2.03 -1.96
CA ILE A 24 5.86 1.58 -2.68
C ILE A 24 5.09 0.64 -1.76
N LEU A 25 3.90 1.05 -1.32
CA LEU A 25 2.98 0.18 -0.60
C LEU A 25 2.08 -0.52 -1.58
N LYS A 26 1.87 -1.80 -1.32
CA LYS A 26 0.90 -2.59 -2.05
C LYS A 26 0.14 -3.51 -1.09
N ILE A 27 -1.16 -3.63 -1.33
CA ILE A 27 -2.09 -4.49 -0.59
C ILE A 27 -2.73 -5.40 -1.61
N ILE A 28 -2.56 -6.72 -1.45
CA ILE A 28 -3.21 -7.73 -2.28
C ILE A 28 -4.18 -8.53 -1.41
N MET A 29 -5.34 -8.83 -1.98
CA MET A 29 -6.25 -9.85 -1.50
C MET A 29 -6.43 -10.92 -2.57
N TYR A 30 -6.58 -12.17 -2.14
CA TYR A 30 -7.07 -13.26 -2.96
C TYR A 30 -8.43 -13.75 -2.44
N GLU A 31 -9.42 -13.73 -3.32
CA GLU A 31 -10.73 -14.37 -3.13
C GLU A 31 -10.87 -15.50 -4.18
N GLY A 32 -10.68 -16.75 -3.75
CA GLY A 32 -10.65 -17.88 -4.70
C GLY A 32 -9.50 -17.75 -5.70
N ARG A 33 -9.82 -17.48 -6.98
CA ARG A 33 -8.84 -17.25 -8.05
C ARG A 33 -8.71 -15.76 -8.44
N THR A 34 -9.53 -14.91 -7.85
CA THR A 34 -9.55 -13.47 -8.13
C THR A 34 -8.52 -12.78 -7.26
N LYS A 35 -7.67 -11.96 -7.88
CA LYS A 35 -6.71 -11.10 -7.19
C LYS A 35 -7.25 -9.68 -7.20
N HIS A 36 -7.33 -9.06 -6.03
CA HIS A 36 -7.64 -7.65 -5.85
C HIS A 36 -6.39 -6.94 -5.34
N ALA A 37 -6.05 -5.79 -5.90
CA ALA A 37 -4.82 -5.11 -5.55
C ALA A 37 -5.00 -3.59 -5.45
N MET A 38 -4.32 -3.01 -4.47
CA MET A 38 -4.18 -1.57 -4.29
C MET A 38 -2.68 -1.25 -4.15
N ARG A 39 -2.20 -0.25 -4.89
CA ARG A 39 -0.78 0.12 -4.93
C ARG A 39 -0.59 1.62 -4.99
N GLY A 40 0.50 2.13 -4.42
CA GLY A 40 0.73 3.57 -4.37
C GLY A 40 1.98 3.93 -3.58
N GLY A 41 2.23 5.23 -3.45
CA GLY A 41 3.31 5.73 -2.60
C GLY A 41 2.89 5.65 -1.14
N VAL A 42 3.74 5.08 -0.27
CA VAL A 42 3.52 5.11 1.17
C VAL A 42 3.40 6.57 1.62
N ARG A 43 2.54 6.80 2.62
CA ARG A 43 2.53 8.07 3.34
C ARG A 43 3.77 8.14 4.22
N GLU A 44 4.79 8.87 3.76
CA GLU A 44 5.89 9.31 4.62
C GLU A 44 5.47 10.58 5.36
N ALA A 45 5.67 10.57 6.68
CA ALA A 45 5.68 11.79 7.48
C ALA A 45 7.13 12.01 7.94
N SER A 46 7.88 12.81 7.19
CA SER A 46 9.25 13.20 7.53
C SER A 46 9.28 14.68 7.80
N ALA A 47 9.70 15.10 9.00
CA ALA A 47 9.87 16.50 9.39
C ALA A 47 8.66 17.42 9.04
N GLY A 48 7.43 16.91 9.21
CA GLY A 48 6.20 17.66 8.91
C GLY A 48 5.80 17.72 7.43
N VAL A 49 6.60 17.13 6.52
CA VAL A 49 6.26 17.00 5.10
C VAL A 49 5.55 15.66 4.87
N TYR A 50 4.31 15.74 4.37
CA TYR A 50 3.56 14.58 3.90
C TYR A 50 3.90 14.31 2.43
N ARG A 51 4.59 13.19 2.15
CA ARG A 51 4.80 12.71 0.77
C ARG A 51 4.08 11.38 0.57
N GLY A 52 3.47 11.20 -0.60
CA GLY A 52 2.73 9.98 -0.96
C GLY A 52 1.30 9.94 -0.40
N GLY A 53 0.78 8.74 -0.18
CA GLY A 53 -0.59 8.50 0.27
C GLY A 53 -1.61 8.34 -0.86
N SER A 54 -1.26 8.67 -2.10
CA SER A 54 -2.07 8.33 -3.28
C SER A 54 -1.93 6.84 -3.62
N PHE A 55 -3.05 6.23 -3.97
CA PHE A 55 -3.12 4.83 -4.39
C PHE A 55 -3.95 4.68 -5.67
N LYS A 56 -3.71 3.57 -6.36
CA LYS A 56 -4.53 3.07 -7.46
C LYS A 56 -4.99 1.66 -7.12
N MET A 57 -6.29 1.43 -7.27
CA MET A 57 -6.90 0.10 -7.20
C MET A 57 -6.85 -0.55 -8.59
N ASP A 58 -6.75 -1.87 -8.65
CA ASP A 58 -6.97 -2.61 -9.89
C ASP A 58 -8.46 -2.76 -10.20
N GLU A 59 -8.76 -3.14 -11.44
CA GLU A 59 -10.14 -3.23 -11.94
C GLU A 59 -10.98 -4.23 -11.13
N ALA A 60 -10.39 -5.37 -10.75
CA ALA A 60 -11.04 -6.38 -9.93
C ALA A 60 -11.43 -5.84 -8.54
N LEU A 61 -10.58 -5.02 -7.91
CA LEU A 61 -10.92 -4.35 -6.65
C LEU A 61 -11.95 -3.24 -6.85
N GLN A 62 -11.90 -2.51 -7.97
CA GLN A 62 -12.87 -1.45 -8.29
C GLN A 62 -14.28 -2.00 -8.55
N GLN A 63 -14.39 -3.12 -9.27
CA GLN A 63 -15.67 -3.77 -9.61
C GLN A 63 -16.13 -4.77 -8.54
N GLY A 64 -15.27 -5.14 -7.61
CA GLY A 64 -15.57 -6.08 -6.54
C GLY A 64 -16.47 -5.52 -5.43
N PRO A 65 -16.81 -6.35 -4.44
CA PRO A 65 -17.61 -5.96 -3.28
C PRO A 65 -17.07 -4.71 -2.56
N ALA A 66 -17.95 -3.80 -2.15
CA ALA A 66 -17.56 -2.56 -1.49
C ALA A 66 -16.75 -2.79 -0.20
N VAL A 67 -17.06 -3.85 0.54
CA VAL A 67 -16.35 -4.26 1.77
C VAL A 67 -14.84 -4.47 1.54
N PHE A 68 -14.45 -4.93 0.34
CA PHE A 68 -13.05 -5.13 -0.02
C PHE A 68 -12.32 -3.80 -0.21
N ARG A 69 -12.96 -2.83 -0.84
CA ARG A 69 -12.41 -1.47 -1.00
C ARG A 69 -12.29 -0.79 0.36
N ASP A 70 -13.33 -0.87 1.19
CA ASP A 70 -13.33 -0.26 2.53
C ASP A 70 -12.22 -0.84 3.42
N TYR A 71 -12.02 -2.16 3.36
CA TYR A 71 -10.97 -2.82 4.13
C TYR A 71 -9.58 -2.49 3.59
N ALA A 72 -9.39 -2.50 2.28
CA ALA A 72 -8.16 -2.09 1.63
C ALA A 72 -7.76 -0.66 2.03
N GLU A 73 -8.69 0.29 1.99
CA GLU A 73 -8.43 1.67 2.43
C GLU A 73 -8.12 1.78 3.93
N LYS A 74 -8.81 1.02 4.79
CA LYS A 74 -8.51 0.96 6.22
C LYS A 74 -7.08 0.48 6.45
N LEU A 75 -6.64 -0.55 5.74
CA LEU A 75 -5.26 -1.02 5.76
C LEU A 75 -4.30 0.06 5.24
N TRP A 76 -4.60 0.72 4.12
CA TRP A 76 -3.77 1.80 3.58
C TRP A 76 -3.52 2.91 4.60
N ARG A 77 -4.58 3.37 5.28
CA ARG A 77 -4.49 4.43 6.30
C ARG A 77 -3.69 4.02 7.53
N ARG A 78 -3.70 2.73 7.88
CA ARG A 78 -2.93 2.15 8.99
C ARG A 78 -1.45 2.08 8.66
N TRP A 79 -1.09 1.77 7.42
CA TRP A 79 0.30 1.72 6.98
C TRP A 79 0.87 3.12 6.80
N ARG A 80 1.61 3.58 7.82
CA ARG A 80 2.41 4.80 7.80
C ARG A 80 3.87 4.40 7.98
N LEU A 81 4.77 4.90 7.12
CA LEU A 81 6.19 4.85 7.43
C LEU A 81 6.49 6.01 8.38
N VAL A 82 6.59 5.70 9.67
CA VAL A 82 7.16 6.63 10.65
C VAL A 82 8.67 6.49 10.52
N ARG A 83 9.31 7.40 9.77
CA ARG A 83 10.77 7.56 9.86
C ARG A 83 11.06 8.44 11.07
N GLY A 84 11.55 7.83 12.15
CA GLY A 84 12.09 8.54 13.32
C GLY A 84 11.15 8.63 14.53
N ALA A 85 11.00 7.50 15.23
CA ALA A 85 11.00 7.49 16.69
C ALA A 85 12.22 6.66 17.11
N SER A 86 13.40 7.27 17.02
CA SER A 86 14.62 6.83 17.68
C SER A 86 15.05 8.03 18.52
N GLY A 87 15.20 7.79 19.82
CA GLY A 87 15.34 8.81 20.86
C GLY A 87 16.67 9.56 20.88
#